data_AF-A0A3N5SD25-F1
#
_entry.id   AF-A0A3N5SD25-F1
#
_cell.length_a   1.000
_cell.length_b   1.000
_cell.length_c   1.000
_cell.angle_alpha   90.00
_cell.angle_beta   90.00
_cell.angle_gamma   90.00
#
_symmetry.space_group_name_H-M   'P 1'
#
loop_
_entity.id
_entity.type
_entity.pdbx_description
1 polymer ?
#
loop_
_entity_poly.entity_id
_entity_poly.type
_entity_poly.pdbx_seq_one_letter_code
_entity_poly.pdbx_strand_id
1 'polypeptide(L)'
;MNSLNPGRHIHYVFSYRHYQALSACGRKTEALQVLAETVRGLNLLTDSLRTEKQRTDFDQIRTVMSGTKCLPLQNEILIAWESLQPIFKIISLPRRHGRKPVLTVTNSEPGSSEVQVRWTVWIPEDEELSNKVERRRHQLRRLLEEAEQYGAAPTQKHLAEALGVSQRTIAQDLVEVKYLKHLTNIP
;
A
#
# COMPACT_ATOMS: atom_id res chain seq x y z
N MET A 1 6.67 -18.42 35.82
CA MET A 1 7.43 -18.03 34.62
C MET A 1 6.81 -18.73 33.42
N ASN A 2 5.93 -18.05 32.67
CA ASN A 2 5.38 -18.60 31.44
C ASN A 2 6.41 -18.41 30.33
N SER A 3 7.13 -19.48 29.99
CA SER A 3 8.01 -19.50 28.83
C SER A 3 7.18 -19.20 27.58
N LEU A 4 7.54 -18.14 26.86
CA LEU A 4 7.09 -17.90 25.49
C LEU A 4 7.14 -19.23 24.73
N ASN A 5 6.02 -19.67 24.14
CA ASN A 5 5.99 -20.92 23.38
C ASN A 5 7.04 -20.81 22.25
N PRO A 6 8.14 -21.57 22.31
CA PRO A 6 9.26 -21.40 21.39
C PRO A 6 8.85 -21.69 19.93
N GLY A 7 7.82 -22.51 19.72
CA GLY A 7 7.28 -22.80 18.39
C GLY A 7 6.70 -21.57 17.67
N ARG A 8 6.16 -20.58 18.40
CA ARG A 8 5.59 -19.37 17.77
C ARG A 8 6.65 -18.36 17.35
N HIS A 9 7.80 -18.33 18.05
CA HIS A 9 8.92 -17.46 17.69
C HIS A 9 9.63 -17.91 16.40
N ILE A 10 9.68 -19.22 16.14
CA ILE A 10 10.35 -19.77 14.97
C ILE A 10 9.61 -19.41 13.67
N HIS A 11 8.28 -19.29 13.71
CA HIS A 11 7.46 -19.11 12.53
C HIS A 11 7.73 -17.80 11.79
N TYR A 12 7.67 -16.64 12.48
CA TYR A 12 7.89 -15.35 11.80
C TYR A 12 9.35 -15.15 11.36
N VAL A 13 10.32 -15.76 12.06
CA VAL A 13 11.73 -15.74 11.66
C VAL A 13 11.91 -16.46 10.34
N PHE A 14 11.36 -17.67 10.21
CA PHE A 14 11.43 -18.45 8.97
C PHE A 14 10.71 -17.74 7.82
N SER A 15 9.50 -17.24 8.05
CA SER A 15 8.74 -16.49 7.03
C SER A 15 9.49 -15.24 6.57
N TYR A 16 10.15 -14.49 7.48
CA TYR A 16 10.93 -13.33 7.07
C TYR A 16 12.17 -13.71 6.22
N ARG A 17 12.88 -14.79 6.57
CA ARG A 17 13.98 -15.29 5.74
C ARG A 17 13.50 -15.76 4.36
N HIS A 18 12.31 -16.37 4.30
CA HIS A 18 11.67 -16.73 3.04
C HIS A 18 11.37 -15.48 2.21
N TYR A 19 10.80 -14.43 2.81
CA TYR A 19 10.61 -13.13 2.17
C TYR A 19 11.92 -12.59 1.57
N GLN A 20 13.01 -12.59 2.35
CA GLN A 20 14.31 -12.11 1.88
C GLN A 20 14.82 -12.90 0.67
N ALA A 21 14.66 -14.23 0.68
CA ALA A 21 15.04 -15.08 -0.44
C ALA A 21 14.21 -14.81 -1.70
N LEU A 22 12.88 -14.70 -1.58
CA LEU A 22 12.01 -14.38 -2.71
C LEU A 22 12.31 -12.99 -3.29
N SER A 23 12.54 -12.01 -2.42
CA SER A 23 12.92 -10.65 -2.81
C SER A 23 14.22 -10.63 -3.60
N ALA A 24 15.25 -11.35 -3.13
CA ALA A 24 16.54 -11.49 -3.82
C ALA A 24 16.42 -12.18 -5.19
N CYS A 25 15.47 -13.10 -5.34
CA CYS A 25 15.16 -13.77 -6.62
C CYS A 25 14.27 -12.95 -7.56
N GLY A 26 13.89 -11.72 -7.19
CA GLY A 26 13.01 -10.86 -8.00
C GLY A 26 11.53 -11.28 -7.99
N ARG A 27 11.11 -12.23 -7.15
CA ARG A 27 9.72 -12.70 -7.02
C ARG A 27 8.94 -11.77 -6.08
N LYS A 28 8.75 -10.51 -6.50
CA LYS A 28 8.24 -9.42 -5.65
C LYS A 28 6.83 -9.66 -5.11
N THR A 29 5.89 -10.05 -5.96
CA THR A 29 4.51 -10.36 -5.55
C THR A 29 4.45 -11.45 -4.47
N GLU A 30 5.19 -12.54 -4.62
CA GLU A 30 5.21 -13.62 -3.62
C GLU A 30 5.94 -13.21 -2.35
N ALA A 31 7.03 -12.44 -2.47
CA ALA A 31 7.73 -11.88 -1.32
C ALA A 31 6.79 -11.02 -0.47
N LEU A 32 5.95 -10.19 -1.09
CA LEU A 32 4.94 -9.37 -0.40
C LEU A 32 3.92 -10.21 0.35
N GLN A 33 3.42 -11.28 -0.26
CA GLN A 33 2.48 -12.19 0.39
C GLN A 33 3.08 -12.81 1.66
N VAL A 34 4.31 -13.34 1.55
CA VAL A 34 5.02 -13.93 2.69
C VAL A 34 5.30 -12.89 3.78
N LEU A 35 5.66 -11.66 3.40
CA LEU A 35 5.87 -10.58 4.38
C LEU A 35 4.56 -10.18 5.08
N ALA A 36 3.44 -10.09 4.35
CA ALA A 36 2.13 -9.81 4.92
C ALA A 36 1.72 -10.87 5.95
N GLU A 37 1.94 -12.15 5.64
CA GLU A 37 1.72 -13.26 6.57
C GLU A 37 2.65 -13.19 7.79
N THR A 38 3.91 -12.83 7.58
CA THR A 38 4.90 -12.63 8.65
C THR A 38 4.43 -11.56 9.64
N VAL A 39 4.01 -10.40 9.14
CA VAL A 39 3.49 -9.28 9.95
C VAL A 39 2.20 -9.66 10.67
N ARG A 40 1.29 -10.37 9.99
CA ARG A 40 0.07 -10.90 10.62
C ARG A 40 0.41 -11.83 11.78
N GLY A 41 1.35 -12.76 11.60
CA GLY A 41 1.82 -13.65 12.66
C GLY A 41 2.45 -12.90 13.83
N LEU A 42 3.25 -11.86 13.54
CA LEU A 42 3.84 -10.98 14.56
C LEU A 42 2.78 -10.20 15.36
N ASN A 43 1.75 -9.68 14.69
CA ASN A 43 0.64 -8.97 15.35
C ASN A 43 -0.17 -9.91 16.24
N LEU A 44 -0.51 -11.12 15.77
CA LEU A 44 -1.21 -12.13 16.58
C LEU A 44 -0.41 -12.51 17.83
N LEU A 45 0.91 -12.62 17.71
CA LEU A 45 1.79 -12.87 18.85
C LEU A 45 1.73 -11.69 19.84
N THR A 46 1.88 -10.46 19.33
CA THR A 46 1.78 -9.23 20.14
C THR A 46 0.44 -9.13 20.87
N ASP A 47 -0.66 -9.40 20.19
CA ASP A 47 -2.01 -9.35 20.74
C ASP A 47 -2.24 -10.45 21.78
N SER A 48 -1.75 -11.67 21.55
CA SER A 48 -1.81 -12.76 22.54
C SER A 48 -1.03 -12.43 23.82
N LEU A 49 0.12 -11.76 23.69
CA LEU A 49 0.89 -11.28 24.83
C LEU A 49 0.20 -10.10 25.52
N ARG A 50 -0.57 -9.29 24.78
CA ARG A 50 -1.34 -8.16 25.32
C ARG A 50 -2.57 -8.61 26.11
N THR A 51 -3.23 -9.69 25.67
CA THR A 51 -4.36 -10.28 26.37
C THR A 51 -3.94 -11.08 27.60
N GLU A 52 -2.78 -11.76 27.56
CA GLU A 52 -2.15 -12.35 28.76
C GLU A 52 -1.68 -11.28 29.77
N LYS A 53 -1.30 -10.09 29.27
CA LYS A 53 -0.84 -8.93 30.05
C LYS A 53 -1.86 -8.30 30.99
N GLN A 54 -3.16 -8.47 30.78
CA GLN A 54 -4.16 -7.95 31.73
C GLN A 54 -4.18 -8.71 33.07
N ARG A 55 -3.38 -9.78 33.22
CA ARG A 55 -3.31 -10.59 34.44
C ARG A 55 -2.03 -10.43 35.26
N THR A 56 -1.00 -9.74 34.77
CA THR A 56 0.27 -9.60 35.52
C THR A 56 1.01 -8.30 35.21
N ASP A 57 1.68 -7.78 36.24
CA ASP A 57 2.38 -6.50 36.40
C ASP A 57 3.24 -6.05 35.19
N PHE A 58 3.11 -4.79 34.81
CA PHE A 58 3.52 -4.21 33.52
C PHE A 58 5.05 -4.08 33.37
N ASP A 59 5.79 -3.97 34.49
CA ASP A 59 7.23 -3.71 34.51
C ASP A 59 8.10 -4.95 34.23
N GLN A 60 7.62 -6.15 34.54
CA GLN A 60 8.38 -7.38 34.26
C GLN A 60 8.46 -7.68 32.75
N ILE A 61 7.46 -7.27 31.97
CA ILE A 61 7.36 -7.66 30.56
C ILE A 61 8.13 -6.70 29.65
N ARG A 62 8.23 -5.42 30.01
CA ARG A 62 9.10 -4.47 29.29
C ARG A 62 10.56 -4.95 29.32
N THR A 63 10.96 -5.54 30.44
CA THR A 63 12.30 -6.13 30.66
C THR A 63 12.52 -7.39 29.81
N VAL A 64 11.52 -8.26 29.65
CA VAL A 64 11.60 -9.46 28.80
C VAL A 64 11.63 -9.10 27.30
N MET A 65 10.87 -8.09 26.88
CA MET A 65 10.88 -7.60 25.49
C MET A 65 12.18 -6.87 25.15
N SER A 66 12.76 -6.13 26.11
CA SER A 66 13.99 -5.34 25.91
C SER A 66 15.28 -6.15 26.07
N GLY A 67 15.24 -7.27 26.80
CA GLY A 67 16.41 -8.14 27.05
C GLY A 67 16.70 -9.19 25.97
N THR A 68 15.88 -9.28 24.91
CA THR A 68 15.93 -10.40 23.97
C THR A 68 16.41 -9.93 22.59
N LYS A 69 17.42 -10.61 22.04
CA LYS A 69 18.01 -10.44 20.68
C LYS A 69 17.02 -10.46 19.49
N CYS A 70 15.72 -10.47 19.73
CA CYS A 70 14.63 -10.48 18.74
C CYS A 70 14.13 -9.09 18.33
N LEU A 71 14.38 -8.03 19.10
CA LEU A 71 13.98 -6.67 18.74
C LEU A 71 14.55 -6.19 17.39
N PRO A 72 15.81 -6.48 17.02
CA PRO A 72 16.33 -6.07 15.72
C PRO A 72 15.56 -6.68 14.55
N LEU A 73 15.26 -7.98 14.61
CA LEU A 73 14.56 -8.67 13.53
C LEU A 73 13.09 -8.23 13.39
N GLN A 74 12.40 -7.99 14.52
CA GLN A 74 11.04 -7.45 14.48
C GLN A 74 11.04 -6.06 13.85
N ASN A 75 12.01 -5.22 14.18
CA ASN A 75 12.17 -3.91 13.55
C ASN A 75 12.48 -4.03 12.05
N GLU A 76 13.34 -4.96 11.64
CA GLU A 76 13.61 -5.25 10.22
C GLU A 76 12.34 -5.68 9.45
N ILE A 77 11.50 -6.52 10.06
CA ILE A 77 10.21 -6.94 9.48
C ILE A 77 9.28 -5.73 9.31
N LEU A 78 9.18 -4.88 10.33
CA LEU A 78 8.31 -3.71 10.30
C LEU A 78 8.80 -2.68 9.28
N ILE A 79 10.10 -2.38 9.24
CA ILE A 79 10.69 -1.49 8.23
C ILE A 79 10.44 -2.02 6.81
N ALA A 80 10.67 -3.32 6.59
CA ALA A 80 10.39 -3.94 5.31
C ALA A 80 8.90 -3.82 4.94
N TRP A 81 8.00 -4.06 5.89
CA TRP A 81 6.56 -3.96 5.68
C TRP A 81 6.10 -2.53 5.36
N GLU A 82 6.59 -1.55 6.12
CA GLU A 82 6.32 -0.13 5.93
C GLU A 82 6.79 0.36 4.56
N SER A 83 7.99 -0.05 4.13
CA SER A 83 8.54 0.31 2.82
C SER A 83 7.73 -0.22 1.63
N LEU A 84 6.91 -1.25 1.87
CA LEU A 84 6.07 -1.90 0.87
C LEU A 84 4.59 -1.52 1.01
N GLN A 85 4.25 -0.57 1.88
CA GLN A 85 2.88 -0.08 1.94
C GLN A 85 2.56 0.81 0.75
N PRO A 86 1.37 0.65 0.13
CA PRO A 86 0.90 1.58 -0.87
C PRO A 86 0.92 3.03 -0.36
N ILE A 87 1.40 3.94 -1.19
CA ILE A 87 1.38 5.37 -0.88
C ILE A 87 0.07 5.93 -1.40
N PHE A 88 -0.74 6.46 -0.48
CA PHE A 88 -2.00 7.10 -0.81
C PHE A 88 -1.90 8.61 -0.70
N LYS A 89 -2.64 9.34 -1.54
CA LYS A 89 -2.90 10.78 -1.40
C LYS A 89 -4.40 11.02 -1.39
N ILE A 90 -4.86 11.87 -0.48
CA ILE A 90 -6.23 12.39 -0.51
C ILE A 90 -6.18 13.72 -1.27
N ILE A 91 -6.92 13.82 -2.36
CA ILE A 91 -6.95 15.01 -3.21
C ILE A 91 -8.39 15.45 -3.48
N SER A 92 -8.62 16.76 -3.54
CA SER A 92 -9.88 17.33 -4.00
C SER A 92 -9.86 17.42 -5.52
N LEU A 93 -10.82 16.79 -6.20
CA LEU A 93 -10.92 16.80 -7.65
C LEU A 93 -12.27 17.38 -8.08
N PRO A 94 -12.35 18.09 -9.21
CA PRO A 94 -13.61 18.61 -9.68
C PRO A 94 -14.53 17.45 -10.04
N ARG A 95 -15.80 17.61 -9.72
CA ARG A 95 -16.84 16.61 -9.95
C ARG A 95 -17.14 16.48 -11.43
N ARG A 96 -17.27 15.26 -11.92
CA ARG A 96 -17.74 15.02 -13.28
C ARG A 96 -19.26 15.24 -13.33
N HIS A 97 -19.69 16.27 -14.07
CA HIS A 97 -21.12 16.53 -14.26
C HIS A 97 -21.85 15.30 -14.82
N GLY A 98 -23.00 14.96 -14.25
CA GLY A 98 -23.89 13.91 -14.74
C GLY A 98 -23.57 12.46 -14.31
N ARG A 99 -22.48 12.21 -13.56
CA ARG A 99 -22.22 10.88 -12.97
C ARG A 99 -22.44 10.88 -11.45
N LYS A 100 -23.22 9.90 -10.97
CA LYS A 100 -23.28 9.59 -9.54
C LYS A 100 -22.02 8.78 -9.18
N PRO A 101 -21.32 9.11 -8.08
CA PRO A 101 -20.19 8.32 -7.63
C PRO A 101 -20.65 6.89 -7.33
N VAL A 102 -19.85 5.91 -7.73
CA VAL A 102 -20.11 4.49 -7.40
C VAL A 102 -19.72 4.23 -5.95
N LEU A 103 -18.69 4.94 -5.46
CA LEU A 103 -18.24 4.90 -4.08
C LEU A 103 -18.63 6.18 -3.33
N THR A 104 -19.58 6.07 -2.42
CA THR A 104 -20.09 7.16 -1.56
C THR A 104 -19.23 7.28 -0.29
N VAL A 105 -17.96 7.67 -0.42
CA VAL A 105 -17.09 7.87 0.78
C VAL A 105 -16.87 9.35 1.09
N THR A 106 -17.41 10.26 0.28
CA THR A 106 -17.03 11.65 0.42
C THR A 106 -17.80 12.35 1.52
N ASN A 107 -17.06 12.86 2.51
CA ASN A 107 -17.46 13.97 3.39
C ASN A 107 -17.75 15.28 2.62
N SER A 108 -17.77 15.24 1.29
CA SER A 108 -18.12 16.36 0.43
C SER A 108 -19.61 16.67 0.58
N GLU A 109 -19.91 17.93 0.88
CA GLU A 109 -21.29 18.40 1.00
C GLU A 109 -22.08 18.13 -0.29
N PRO A 110 -23.36 17.67 -0.19
CA PRO A 110 -24.24 17.53 -1.34
C PRO A 110 -24.35 18.86 -2.09
N GLY A 111 -23.89 18.91 -3.34
CA GLY A 111 -23.89 20.13 -4.16
C GLY A 111 -22.51 20.76 -4.37
N SER A 112 -21.47 20.28 -3.69
CA SER A 112 -20.09 20.75 -3.95
C SER A 112 -19.63 20.39 -5.37
N SER A 113 -18.89 21.32 -5.97
CA SER A 113 -18.24 21.17 -7.28
C SER A 113 -17.02 20.25 -7.25
N GLU A 114 -16.63 19.78 -6.06
CA GLU A 114 -15.44 18.95 -5.84
C GLU A 114 -15.76 17.70 -5.03
N VAL A 115 -14.94 16.67 -5.22
CA VAL A 115 -15.07 15.35 -4.59
C VAL A 115 -13.70 14.97 -4.05
N GLN A 116 -13.64 14.56 -2.78
CA GLN A 116 -12.40 14.01 -2.21
C GLN A 116 -12.17 12.59 -2.72
N VAL A 117 -11.02 12.36 -3.32
CA VAL A 117 -10.60 11.06 -3.86
C VAL A 117 -9.37 10.58 -3.14
N ARG A 118 -9.39 9.32 -2.71
CA ARG A 118 -8.20 8.61 -2.23
C ARG A 118 -7.51 7.98 -3.43
N TRP A 119 -6.39 8.55 -3.82
CA TRP A 119 -5.56 8.07 -4.91
C TRP A 119 -4.42 7.17 -4.43
N THR A 120 -4.26 6.02 -5.07
CA THR A 120 -3.12 5.12 -4.85
C THR A 120 -1.98 5.53 -5.77
N VAL A 121 -1.05 6.33 -5.26
CA VAL A 121 0.05 6.91 -6.04
C VAL A 121 1.10 5.88 -6.37
N TRP A 122 1.44 5.02 -5.41
CA TRP A 122 2.45 3.98 -5.58
C TRP A 122 2.00 2.70 -4.90
N ILE A 123 2.28 1.57 -5.55
CA ILE A 123 2.23 0.23 -4.95
C ILE A 123 3.52 -0.51 -5.30
N PRO A 124 3.94 -1.50 -4.50
CA PRO A 124 5.14 -2.30 -4.79
C PRO A 124 5.17 -2.93 -6.19
N GLU A 125 4.02 -3.33 -6.73
CA GLU A 125 3.86 -3.92 -8.06
C GLU A 125 4.28 -2.95 -9.17
N ASP A 126 4.23 -1.63 -8.93
CA ASP A 126 4.74 -0.64 -9.88
C ASP A 126 6.26 -0.81 -10.11
N GLU A 127 7.01 -1.35 -9.13
CA GLU A 127 8.44 -1.63 -9.26
C GLU A 127 8.75 -2.90 -10.07
N GLU A 128 7.76 -3.71 -10.44
CA GLU A 128 7.96 -4.81 -11.40
C GLU A 128 8.18 -4.26 -12.82
N LEU A 129 7.70 -3.03 -13.09
CA LEU A 129 7.92 -2.33 -14.35
C LEU A 129 9.30 -1.64 -14.35
N SER A 130 10.25 -2.29 -15.03
CA SER A 130 11.63 -1.82 -15.17
C SER A 130 11.72 -0.47 -15.91
N ASN A 131 10.84 -0.23 -16.88
CA ASN A 131 10.77 1.03 -17.61
C ASN A 131 9.98 2.09 -16.83
N LYS A 132 10.64 3.20 -16.49
CA LYS A 132 10.04 4.34 -15.78
C LYS A 132 8.82 4.92 -16.51
N VAL A 133 8.80 4.90 -17.84
CA VAL A 133 7.67 5.40 -18.64
C VAL A 133 6.47 4.46 -18.51
N GLU A 134 6.69 3.16 -18.61
CA GLU A 134 5.62 2.16 -18.47
C GLU A 134 5.03 2.18 -17.06
N ARG A 135 5.89 2.27 -16.04
CA ARG A 135 5.46 2.44 -14.64
C ARG A 135 4.55 3.64 -14.46
N ARG A 136 4.97 4.80 -14.97
CA ARG A 136 4.17 6.02 -14.85
C ARG A 136 2.84 5.91 -15.59
N ARG A 137 2.81 5.25 -16.75
CA ARG A 137 1.56 5.00 -17.50
C ARG A 137 0.64 3.99 -16.80
N HIS A 138 1.21 3.00 -16.11
CA HIS A 138 0.47 2.07 -15.25
C HIS A 138 -0.19 2.83 -14.09
N GLN A 139 0.59 3.63 -13.35
CA GLN A 139 0.10 4.49 -12.29
C GLN A 139 -0.97 5.47 -12.79
N LEU A 140 -0.75 6.11 -13.94
CA LEU A 140 -1.69 7.04 -14.54
C LEU A 140 -3.05 6.39 -14.85
N ARG A 141 -3.06 5.15 -15.36
CA ARG A 141 -4.31 4.38 -15.56
C ARG A 141 -5.04 4.16 -14.25
N ARG A 142 -4.33 3.67 -13.23
CA ARG A 142 -4.90 3.44 -11.90
C ARG A 142 -5.55 4.71 -11.34
N LEU A 143 -4.85 5.84 -11.38
CA LEU A 143 -5.38 7.12 -10.88
C LEU A 143 -6.65 7.58 -11.64
N LEU A 144 -6.70 7.37 -12.95
CA LEU A 144 -7.87 7.70 -13.77
C LEU A 144 -9.05 6.78 -13.47
N GLU A 145 -8.81 5.48 -13.27
CA GLU A 145 -9.84 4.51 -12.88
C GLU A 145 -10.39 4.80 -11.48
N GLU A 146 -9.54 5.08 -10.51
CA GLU A 146 -9.95 5.50 -9.17
C GLU A 146 -10.78 6.79 -9.24
N ALA A 147 -10.31 7.80 -9.98
CA ALA A 147 -11.09 9.03 -10.16
C ALA A 147 -12.46 8.76 -10.83
N GLU A 148 -12.51 7.86 -11.80
CA GLU A 148 -13.75 7.45 -12.45
C GLU A 148 -14.73 6.78 -11.47
N GLN A 149 -14.25 5.91 -10.57
CA GLN A 149 -15.06 5.26 -9.54
C GLN A 149 -15.70 6.26 -8.56
N TYR A 150 -14.97 7.33 -8.22
CA TYR A 150 -15.46 8.42 -7.38
C TYR A 150 -16.23 9.51 -8.18
N GLY A 151 -16.42 9.35 -9.49
CA GLY A 151 -17.12 10.34 -10.32
C GLY A 151 -16.39 11.68 -10.42
N ALA A 152 -15.08 11.69 -10.26
CA ALA A 152 -14.22 12.85 -10.39
C ALA A 152 -13.68 13.03 -11.83
N ALA A 153 -13.27 14.24 -12.16
CA ALA A 153 -12.69 14.62 -13.46
C ALA A 153 -11.31 15.28 -13.26
N PRO A 154 -10.23 14.52 -13.02
CA PRO A 154 -8.93 15.09 -12.73
C PRO A 154 -8.38 15.91 -13.91
N THR A 155 -7.72 17.03 -13.60
CA THR A 155 -7.01 17.84 -14.59
C THR A 155 -5.57 17.32 -14.76
N GLN A 156 -4.89 17.71 -15.83
CA GLN A 156 -3.47 17.39 -16.03
C GLN A 156 -2.60 17.90 -14.87
N LYS A 157 -2.96 19.04 -14.27
CA LYS A 157 -2.28 19.59 -13.08
C LYS A 157 -2.38 18.64 -11.89
N HIS A 158 -3.57 18.12 -11.59
CA HIS A 158 -3.76 17.19 -10.47
C HIS A 158 -2.94 15.90 -10.65
N LEU A 159 -2.92 15.36 -11.88
CA LEU A 159 -2.16 14.15 -12.21
C LEU A 159 -0.63 14.38 -12.12
N ALA A 160 -0.17 15.54 -12.60
CA ALA A 160 1.23 15.94 -12.53
C ALA A 160 1.71 16.06 -11.08
N GLU A 161 0.90 16.69 -10.22
CA GLU A 161 1.18 16.85 -8.79
C GLU A 161 1.13 15.51 -8.03
N ALA A 162 0.19 14.63 -8.37
CA ALA A 162 0.09 13.31 -7.76
C ALA A 162 1.35 12.48 -8.02
N LEU A 163 1.82 12.46 -9.28
CA LEU A 163 2.95 11.66 -9.76
C LEU A 163 4.32 12.37 -9.67
N GLY A 164 4.36 13.65 -9.30
CA GLY A 164 5.61 14.42 -9.16
C GLY A 164 6.33 14.67 -10.50
N VAL A 165 5.58 14.85 -11.60
CA VAL A 165 6.13 15.09 -12.94
C VAL A 165 5.57 16.37 -13.58
N SER A 166 6.11 16.78 -14.72
CA SER A 166 5.60 17.95 -15.44
C SER A 166 4.24 17.67 -16.11
N GLN A 167 3.40 18.70 -16.28
CA GLN A 167 2.14 18.58 -17.04
C GLN A 167 2.39 18.15 -18.49
N ARG A 168 3.51 18.57 -19.10
CA ARG A 168 3.90 18.14 -20.45
C ARG A 168 4.11 16.63 -20.52
N THR A 169 4.76 16.05 -19.51
CA THR A 169 4.96 14.59 -19.40
C THR A 169 3.62 13.86 -19.29
N ILE A 170 2.69 14.36 -18.46
CA ILE A 170 1.35 13.81 -18.33
C ILE A 170 0.59 13.88 -19.65
N ALA A 171 0.64 15.01 -20.37
CA ALA A 171 -0.03 15.15 -21.65
C ALA A 171 0.44 14.10 -22.67
N GLN A 172 1.76 13.86 -22.73
CA GLN A 172 2.33 12.84 -23.61
C GLN A 172 1.90 11.42 -23.21
N ASP A 173 1.87 11.11 -21.92
CA ASP A 173 1.44 9.78 -21.46
C ASP A 173 -0.07 9.56 -21.60
N LEU A 174 -0.89 10.60 -21.47
CA LEU A 174 -2.34 10.52 -21.68
C LEU A 174 -2.70 10.15 -23.11
N VAL A 175 -1.95 10.64 -24.10
CA VAL A 175 -2.15 10.25 -25.51
C VAL A 175 -2.01 8.74 -25.65
N GLU A 176 -0.95 8.17 -25.08
CA GLU A 176 -0.68 6.73 -25.19
C GLU A 176 -1.60 5.87 -24.34
N VAL A 177 -1.93 6.30 -23.13
CA VAL A 177 -2.92 5.59 -22.31
C VAL A 177 -4.28 5.58 -22.99
N LYS A 178 -4.70 6.69 -23.63
CA LYS A 178 -5.97 6.76 -24.34
C LYS A 178 -5.95 5.89 -25.60
N TYR A 179 -4.85 5.92 -26.35
CA TYR A 179 -4.66 5.06 -27.52
C TYR A 179 -4.74 3.57 -27.16
N LEU A 180 -4.09 3.16 -26.06
CA LEU A 180 -4.16 1.79 -25.56
C LEU A 180 -5.57 1.40 -25.10
N LYS A 181 -6.32 2.28 -24.43
CA LYS A 181 -7.72 2.02 -24.04
C LYS A 181 -8.64 1.79 -25.25
N HIS A 182 -8.37 2.47 -26.37
CA HIS A 182 -9.10 2.24 -27.62
C HIS A 182 -8.74 0.91 -28.29
N LEU A 183 -7.49 0.46 -28.17
CA LEU A 183 -7.03 -0.83 -28.72
C LEU A 183 -7.46 -2.05 -27.90
N THR A 184 -7.71 -1.89 -26.59
CA THR A 184 -8.18 -2.99 -25.74
C THR A 184 -9.70 -3.16 -25.73
N ASN A 185 -10.44 -2.21 -26.30
CA ASN A 185 -11.89 -2.31 -26.56
C ASN A 185 -12.14 -2.91 -27.96
N ILE A 186 -11.60 -4.10 -28.21
CA ILE A 186 -12.03 -4.94 -29.33
C ILE A 186 -13.21 -5.78 -28.82
N PRO A 187 -14.36 -5.79 -29.51
CA PRO A 187 -15.59 -6.45 -29.06
C PRO A 187 -15.43 -7.97 -28.88
#